data_AF-A0A5C6YKM0-F1
#
_entry.id   AF-A0A5C6YKM0-F1
#
_cell.length_a   1.000
_cell.length_b   1.000
_cell.length_c   1.000
_cell.angle_alpha   90.00
_cell.angle_beta   90.00
_cell.angle_gamma   90.00
#
_symmetry.space_group_name_H-M   'P 1'
#
loop_
_entity.id
_entity.type
_entity.pdbx_description
1 polymer ?
#
loop_
_entity_poly.entity_id
_entity_poly.type
_entity_poly.pdbx_seq_one_letter_code
_entity_poly.pdbx_strand_id
1 'polypeptide(L)'
;LDPVTGNATVTPAEINNGSTDNCGIATYALDVSSFDCSMTGDNTVTLTVTDDSGNVATCTAIVTVQDVTAPEVFCIGGIANVTESEDFEGATVPTGWTTDIQVGTFDWTFGSGDMPLGNDFPTNAAIFDDDAAGPGQVNVASLLSPVYDISAATTATLSFDYILKDFIGFGFLSVEVYDGAAWQEILLVDDIDVGPINTGDLDMMTYANADFQVRFTYDDEGSWAYAAGVDNFLLSYE
;
A
#
# COMPACT_ATOMS: atom_id res chain seq x y z
N LEU A 1 -34.40 -16.73 -1.11
CA LEU A 1 -34.06 -17.58 0.06
C LEU A 1 -33.70 -16.67 1.22
N ASP A 2 -33.78 -17.14 2.46
CA ASP A 2 -33.21 -16.40 3.60
C ASP A 2 -31.68 -16.27 3.42
N PRO A 3 -31.10 -15.07 3.51
CA PRO A 3 -29.70 -14.81 3.15
C PRO A 3 -28.69 -15.38 4.16
N VAL A 4 -29.16 -15.86 5.32
CA VAL A 4 -28.30 -16.43 6.37
C VAL A 4 -28.35 -17.96 6.34
N THR A 5 -29.53 -18.52 6.15
CA THR A 5 -29.78 -19.96 6.24
C THR A 5 -29.87 -20.65 4.88
N GLY A 6 -30.07 -19.90 3.79
CA GLY A 6 -30.25 -20.46 2.45
C GLY A 6 -31.56 -21.21 2.26
N ASN A 7 -32.54 -21.03 3.16
CA ASN A 7 -33.81 -21.77 3.15
C ASN A 7 -35.03 -20.85 2.97
N ALA A 8 -36.12 -21.39 2.46
CA ALA A 8 -37.43 -20.76 2.44
C ALA A 8 -38.53 -21.81 2.65
N THR A 9 -39.67 -21.41 3.20
CA THR A 9 -40.84 -22.29 3.34
C THR A 9 -42.08 -21.62 2.78
N VAL A 10 -42.97 -22.41 2.19
CA VAL A 10 -44.31 -21.97 1.76
C VAL A 10 -45.37 -22.82 2.44
N THR A 11 -46.52 -22.21 2.66
CA THR A 11 -47.68 -22.81 3.31
C THR A 11 -48.76 -23.14 2.27
N PRO A 12 -49.65 -24.11 2.55
CA PRO A 12 -50.77 -24.39 1.65
C PRO A 12 -51.67 -23.17 1.40
N ALA A 13 -51.77 -22.24 2.36
CA ALA A 13 -52.55 -21.01 2.21
C ALA A 13 -51.97 -20.04 1.17
N GLU A 14 -50.65 -20.02 1.01
CA GLU A 14 -49.96 -19.18 0.02
C GLU A 14 -50.10 -19.71 -1.41
N ILE A 15 -50.36 -21.02 -1.56
CA ILE A 15 -50.55 -21.68 -2.86
C ILE A 15 -52.04 -21.81 -3.23
N ASN A 16 -52.93 -21.94 -2.23
CA ASN A 16 -54.35 -22.14 -2.46
C ASN A 16 -55.04 -20.88 -3.00
N ASN A 17 -55.42 -20.91 -4.28
CA ASN A 17 -56.17 -19.83 -4.93
C ASN A 17 -57.71 -19.96 -4.76
N GLY A 18 -58.16 -20.22 -3.53
CA GLY A 18 -59.59 -20.23 -3.20
C GLY A 18 -60.34 -21.51 -3.56
N SER A 19 -59.77 -22.67 -3.24
CA SER A 19 -60.48 -23.95 -3.34
C SER A 19 -61.78 -23.93 -2.51
N THR A 20 -62.84 -24.54 -3.04
CA THR A 20 -64.17 -24.58 -2.42
C THR A 20 -64.77 -25.98 -2.51
N ASP A 21 -65.61 -26.31 -1.54
CA ASP A 21 -66.48 -27.48 -1.55
C ASP A 21 -67.82 -27.12 -0.90
N ASN A 22 -68.90 -27.79 -1.29
CA ASN A 22 -70.24 -27.51 -0.76
C ASN A 22 -70.46 -28.08 0.66
N CYS A 23 -69.71 -29.10 1.05
CA CYS A 23 -69.78 -29.76 2.36
C CYS A 23 -68.72 -29.22 3.33
N GLY A 24 -67.62 -28.66 2.83
CA GLY A 24 -66.53 -28.12 3.64
C GLY A 24 -65.20 -28.78 3.29
N ILE A 25 -64.10 -28.06 3.48
CA ILE A 25 -62.75 -28.56 3.24
C ILE A 25 -62.09 -28.93 4.56
N ALA A 26 -61.63 -30.17 4.67
CA ALA A 26 -60.96 -30.70 5.85
C ALA A 26 -59.49 -30.30 5.89
N THR A 27 -58.73 -30.52 4.80
CA THR A 27 -57.28 -30.34 4.80
C THR A 27 -56.70 -29.82 3.49
N TYR A 28 -55.58 -29.12 3.61
CA TYR A 28 -54.71 -28.69 2.51
C TYR A 28 -53.30 -29.22 2.76
N ALA A 29 -52.70 -29.86 1.76
CA ALA A 29 -51.35 -30.40 1.83
C ALA A 29 -50.54 -30.06 0.58
N LEU A 30 -49.25 -29.76 0.78
CA LEU A 30 -48.28 -29.59 -0.30
C LEU A 30 -47.35 -30.80 -0.33
N ASP A 31 -46.94 -31.23 -1.53
CA ASP A 31 -45.88 -32.23 -1.72
C ASP A 31 -44.50 -31.69 -1.36
N VAL A 32 -44.26 -30.39 -1.59
CA VAL A 32 -43.04 -29.65 -1.24
C VAL A 32 -43.42 -28.34 -0.56
N SER A 33 -42.86 -28.10 0.62
CA SER A 33 -43.11 -26.86 1.40
C SER A 33 -41.83 -26.18 1.88
N SER A 34 -40.66 -26.76 1.62
CA SER A 34 -39.35 -26.22 2.00
C SER A 34 -38.42 -26.20 0.78
N PHE A 35 -37.70 -25.11 0.61
CA PHE A 35 -36.80 -24.86 -0.51
C PHE A 35 -35.43 -24.44 0.01
N ASP A 36 -34.38 -24.85 -0.70
CA ASP A 36 -33.00 -24.47 -0.43
C ASP A 36 -32.31 -23.94 -1.70
N CYS A 37 -31.02 -23.63 -1.61
CA CYS A 37 -30.21 -23.11 -2.72
C CYS A 37 -30.16 -24.02 -3.95
N SER A 38 -30.34 -25.35 -3.78
CA SER A 38 -30.35 -26.28 -4.92
C SER A 38 -31.63 -26.19 -5.75
N MET A 39 -32.69 -25.59 -5.19
CA MET A 39 -34.00 -25.45 -5.82
C MET A 39 -34.17 -24.07 -6.49
N THR A 40 -33.10 -23.33 -6.75
CA THR A 40 -33.17 -22.02 -7.42
C THR A 40 -33.79 -22.13 -8.81
N GLY A 41 -34.74 -21.24 -9.13
CA GLY A 41 -35.56 -21.30 -10.34
C GLY A 41 -36.99 -21.78 -10.08
N ASP A 42 -37.66 -22.26 -11.12
CA ASP A 42 -39.06 -22.66 -11.06
C ASP A 42 -39.23 -24.08 -10.52
N ASN A 43 -40.03 -24.23 -9.46
CA ASN A 43 -40.37 -25.52 -8.85
C ASN A 43 -41.87 -25.75 -8.96
N THR A 44 -42.26 -26.91 -9.51
CA THR A 44 -43.68 -27.30 -9.54
C THR A 44 -44.07 -27.90 -8.19
N VAL A 45 -45.07 -27.32 -7.54
CA VAL A 45 -45.63 -27.77 -6.26
C VAL A 45 -47.07 -28.22 -6.47
N THR A 46 -47.43 -29.37 -5.91
CA THR A 46 -48.79 -29.93 -5.97
C THR A 46 -49.54 -29.63 -4.68
N LEU A 47 -50.62 -28.87 -4.78
CA LEU A 47 -51.61 -28.71 -3.72
C LEU A 47 -52.63 -29.84 -3.79
N THR A 48 -52.76 -30.58 -2.68
CA THR A 48 -53.81 -31.59 -2.47
C THR A 48 -54.82 -31.06 -1.47
N VAL A 49 -56.09 -31.07 -1.85
CA VAL A 49 -57.22 -30.64 -1.02
C VAL A 49 -58.09 -31.86 -0.73
N THR A 50 -58.52 -32.02 0.52
CA THR A 50 -59.44 -33.09 0.93
C THR A 50 -60.66 -32.50 1.61
N ASP A 51 -61.85 -32.90 1.17
CA ASP A 51 -63.12 -32.47 1.76
C ASP A 51 -63.49 -33.30 3.01
N ASP A 52 -64.53 -32.88 3.75
CA ASP A 52 -65.01 -33.57 4.95
C ASP A 52 -65.59 -34.97 4.67
N SER A 53 -65.88 -35.29 3.41
CA SER A 53 -66.35 -36.61 2.96
C SER A 53 -65.20 -37.52 2.49
N GLY A 54 -63.96 -37.03 2.49
CA GLY A 54 -62.77 -37.76 2.07
C GLY A 54 -62.49 -37.72 0.56
N ASN A 55 -63.19 -36.89 -0.22
CA ASN A 55 -62.85 -36.69 -1.63
C ASN A 55 -61.59 -35.84 -1.75
N VAL A 56 -60.77 -36.14 -2.76
CA VAL A 56 -59.48 -35.49 -2.98
C VAL A 56 -59.44 -34.82 -4.34
N ALA A 57 -58.93 -33.59 -4.39
CA ALA A 57 -58.61 -32.86 -5.62
C ALA A 57 -57.18 -32.33 -5.55
N THR A 58 -56.51 -32.26 -6.69
CA THR A 58 -55.12 -31.77 -6.79
C THR A 58 -54.98 -30.68 -7.86
N CYS A 59 -54.13 -29.70 -7.61
CA CYS A 59 -53.73 -28.67 -8.57
C CYS A 59 -52.22 -28.40 -8.44
N THR A 60 -51.58 -27.93 -9.51
CA THR A 60 -50.17 -27.55 -9.48
C THR A 60 -49.99 -26.03 -9.51
N ALA A 61 -48.93 -25.56 -8.86
CA ALA A 61 -48.48 -24.18 -8.90
C ALA A 61 -46.96 -24.13 -9.14
N ILE A 62 -46.46 -23.02 -9.67
CA ILE A 62 -45.03 -22.77 -9.84
C ILE A 62 -44.56 -21.87 -8.71
N VAL A 63 -43.61 -22.36 -7.92
CA VAL A 63 -42.87 -21.58 -6.91
C VAL A 63 -41.50 -21.24 -7.47
N THR A 64 -41.26 -19.96 -7.74
CA THR A 64 -39.96 -19.46 -8.20
C THR A 64 -39.08 -19.12 -7.01
N VAL A 65 -37.99 -19.87 -6.84
CA VAL A 65 -36.98 -19.63 -5.79
C VAL A 65 -35.90 -18.72 -6.36
N GLN A 66 -35.71 -17.56 -5.73
CA GLN A 66 -34.66 -16.60 -6.09
C GLN A 66 -33.53 -16.64 -5.07
N ASP A 67 -32.29 -16.69 -5.55
CA ASP A 67 -31.12 -16.36 -4.75
C ASP A 67 -30.98 -14.83 -4.67
N VAL A 68 -30.88 -14.34 -3.44
CA VAL A 68 -30.73 -12.91 -3.10
C VAL A 68 -29.46 -12.67 -2.29
N THR A 69 -28.62 -13.69 -2.12
CA THR A 69 -27.39 -13.62 -1.34
C THR A 69 -26.30 -13.02 -2.20
N ALA A 70 -25.73 -11.89 -1.77
CA ALA A 70 -24.59 -11.30 -2.47
C ALA A 70 -23.34 -12.17 -2.27
N PRO A 71 -22.45 -12.28 -3.28
CA PRO A 71 -21.16 -12.94 -3.08
C PRO A 71 -20.30 -12.14 -2.10
N GLU A 72 -19.62 -12.83 -1.19
CA GLU A 72 -18.58 -12.23 -0.36
C GLU A 72 -17.24 -12.28 -1.11
N VAL A 73 -16.59 -11.12 -1.25
CA VAL A 73 -15.26 -11.00 -1.85
C VAL A 73 -14.24 -10.80 -0.74
N PHE A 74 -13.30 -11.75 -0.64
CA PHE A 74 -12.08 -11.58 0.16
C PHE A 74 -10.91 -11.37 -0.78
N CYS A 75 -10.37 -10.16 -0.80
CA CYS A 75 -9.06 -9.93 -1.40
C CYS A 75 -8.02 -10.50 -0.43
N ILE A 76 -7.43 -11.64 -0.78
CA ILE A 76 -6.15 -12.04 -0.19
C ILE A 76 -5.16 -11.06 -0.79
N GLY A 77 -4.82 -10.00 -0.05
CA GLY A 77 -3.69 -9.16 -0.43
C GLY A 77 -2.46 -10.06 -0.49
N GLY A 78 -2.05 -10.43 -1.71
CA GLY A 78 -0.62 -10.51 -1.94
C GLY A 78 -0.08 -9.14 -1.55
N ILE A 79 0.96 -9.12 -0.73
CA ILE A 79 1.76 -7.92 -0.48
C ILE A 79 2.09 -7.34 -1.85
N ALA A 80 1.39 -6.27 -2.21
CA ALA A 80 1.68 -5.56 -3.44
C ALA A 80 3.06 -4.95 -3.22
N ASN A 81 3.94 -5.08 -4.21
CA ASN A 81 5.17 -4.32 -4.21
C ASN A 81 4.83 -2.85 -3.99
N VAL A 82 5.21 -2.33 -2.83
CA VAL A 82 5.11 -0.92 -2.47
C VAL A 82 6.38 -0.27 -2.98
N THR A 83 6.23 0.87 -3.65
CA THR A 83 7.34 1.64 -4.15
C THR A 83 7.17 3.08 -3.68
N GLU A 84 8.17 3.58 -2.97
CA GLU A 84 8.26 4.94 -2.47
C GLU A 84 9.42 5.61 -3.20
N SER A 85 9.13 6.65 -3.98
CA SER A 85 10.11 7.32 -4.83
C SER A 85 10.11 8.81 -4.62
N GLU A 86 11.29 9.42 -4.67
CA GLU A 86 11.47 10.87 -4.67
C GLU A 86 12.57 11.24 -5.67
N ASP A 87 12.23 12.08 -6.64
CA ASP A 87 13.12 12.55 -7.71
C ASP A 87 13.67 13.96 -7.47
N PHE A 88 13.30 14.61 -6.34
CA PHE A 88 13.79 15.91 -5.92
C PHE A 88 13.68 17.02 -6.98
N GLU A 89 12.72 16.91 -7.90
CA GLU A 89 12.59 17.87 -9.01
C GLU A 89 12.01 19.23 -8.56
N GLY A 90 11.42 19.26 -7.37
CA GLY A 90 10.86 20.44 -6.75
C GLY A 90 11.92 21.47 -6.32
N ALA A 91 11.48 22.70 -6.06
CA ALA A 91 12.36 23.78 -5.58
C ALA A 91 12.38 23.93 -4.05
N THR A 92 11.76 22.99 -3.33
CA THR A 92 11.63 23.00 -1.87
C THR A 92 11.69 21.56 -1.35
N VAL A 93 11.97 21.38 -0.06
CA VAL A 93 11.90 20.08 0.61
C VAL A 93 10.59 19.36 0.23
N PRO A 94 10.65 18.12 -0.31
CA PRO A 94 9.46 17.39 -0.70
C PRO A 94 8.54 17.06 0.48
N THR A 95 7.29 16.72 0.19
CA THR A 95 6.30 16.43 1.25
C THR A 95 6.71 15.19 2.04
N GLY A 96 6.79 15.31 3.37
CA GLY A 96 7.15 14.20 4.27
C GLY A 96 8.66 14.05 4.47
N TRP A 97 9.48 14.63 3.61
CA TRP A 97 10.91 14.78 3.83
C TRP A 97 11.17 15.92 4.81
N THR A 98 12.29 15.84 5.52
CA THR A 98 12.73 16.87 6.46
C THR A 98 14.23 17.07 6.40
N THR A 99 14.70 18.24 6.81
CA THR A 99 16.12 18.55 6.95
C THR A 99 16.47 18.82 8.41
N ASP A 100 17.71 18.53 8.79
CA ASP A 100 18.25 18.80 10.12
C ASP A 100 19.67 19.38 10.02
N ILE A 101 19.83 20.63 10.41
CA ILE A 101 21.14 21.30 10.48
C ILE A 101 21.75 20.95 11.84
N GLN A 102 22.72 20.04 11.85
CA GLN A 102 23.39 19.60 13.07
C GLN A 102 24.49 20.59 13.50
N VAL A 103 25.23 21.12 12.53
CA VAL A 103 26.29 22.12 12.71
C VAL A 103 26.23 23.13 11.56
N GLY A 104 26.50 24.41 11.87
CA GLY A 104 26.46 25.49 10.89
C GLY A 104 25.08 26.14 10.78
N THR A 105 24.83 26.76 9.62
CA THR A 105 23.55 27.44 9.33
C THR A 105 23.02 27.16 7.93
N PHE A 106 23.79 26.46 7.11
CA PHE A 106 23.41 26.12 5.74
C PHE A 106 22.68 24.78 5.72
N ASP A 107 21.78 24.61 4.76
CA ASP A 107 20.90 23.46 4.66
C ASP A 107 20.88 22.93 3.22
N TRP A 108 20.30 21.75 3.04
CA TRP A 108 20.02 21.19 1.73
C TRP A 108 19.14 22.13 0.90
N THR A 109 19.53 22.28 -0.37
CA THR A 109 18.86 23.11 -1.36
C THR A 109 18.27 22.25 -2.48
N PHE A 110 17.29 22.81 -3.18
CA PHE A 110 16.47 22.09 -4.16
C PHE A 110 16.19 23.00 -5.37
N GLY A 111 15.84 22.39 -6.50
CA GLY A 111 15.45 23.11 -7.72
C GLY A 111 16.59 23.39 -8.70
N SER A 112 17.74 22.72 -8.51
CA SER A 112 18.87 22.70 -9.44
C SER A 112 19.55 21.34 -9.38
N GLY A 113 20.12 20.89 -10.49
CA GLY A 113 21.02 19.73 -10.58
C GLY A 113 22.50 20.10 -10.63
N ASP A 114 22.78 21.41 -10.74
CA ASP A 114 24.12 21.95 -10.96
C ASP A 114 24.96 21.81 -9.69
N MET A 115 26.10 21.11 -9.81
CA MET A 115 27.06 20.93 -8.73
C MET A 115 28.19 21.96 -8.85
N PRO A 116 28.80 22.42 -7.74
CA PRO A 116 29.97 23.27 -7.80
C PRO A 116 31.15 22.51 -8.41
N LEU A 117 31.45 22.84 -9.68
CA LEU A 117 32.51 22.25 -10.50
C LEU A 117 32.29 20.76 -10.85
N GLY A 118 32.67 20.39 -12.08
CA GLY A 118 32.62 19.01 -12.53
C GLY A 118 31.29 18.64 -13.20
N ASN A 119 30.84 17.40 -12.96
CA ASN A 119 29.61 16.87 -13.55
C ASN A 119 28.41 17.16 -12.66
N ASP A 120 27.31 17.55 -13.29
CA ASP A 120 26.01 17.84 -12.69
C ASP A 120 25.09 16.62 -12.70
N PHE A 121 24.01 16.67 -11.91
CA PHE A 121 22.85 15.81 -12.14
C PHE A 121 22.16 16.18 -13.46
N PRO A 122 21.54 15.22 -14.16
CA PRO A 122 20.87 15.49 -15.44
C PRO A 122 19.59 16.34 -15.29
N THR A 123 19.01 16.36 -14.10
CA THR A 123 17.80 17.08 -13.70
C THR A 123 17.97 17.66 -12.30
N ASN A 124 16.94 18.28 -11.71
CA ASN A 124 17.09 18.87 -10.38
C ASN A 124 17.31 17.78 -9.32
N ALA A 125 18.04 18.11 -8.28
CA ALA A 125 18.37 17.18 -7.20
C ALA A 125 18.28 17.86 -5.83
N ALA A 126 18.46 17.10 -4.76
CA ALA A 126 18.78 17.64 -3.46
C ALA A 126 20.29 17.86 -3.36
N ILE A 127 20.72 19.09 -3.13
CA ILE A 127 22.14 19.48 -3.14
C ILE A 127 22.50 20.23 -1.86
N PHE A 128 23.58 19.79 -1.22
CA PHE A 128 24.29 20.58 -0.23
C PHE A 128 25.53 21.19 -0.87
N ASP A 129 25.57 22.52 -1.01
CA ASP A 129 26.68 23.29 -1.60
C ASP A 129 27.40 24.08 -0.50
N ASP A 130 28.58 23.59 -0.10
CA ASP A 130 29.38 24.20 0.97
C ASP A 130 30.04 25.51 0.51
N ASP A 131 30.38 25.66 -0.77
CA ASP A 131 30.93 26.92 -1.30
C ASP A 131 29.88 28.05 -1.19
N ALA A 132 28.60 27.71 -1.39
CA ALA A 132 27.49 28.62 -1.16
C ALA A 132 27.24 28.95 0.33
N ALA A 133 27.61 28.05 1.26
CA ALA A 133 27.55 28.29 2.70
C ALA A 133 28.57 29.34 3.18
N GLY A 134 29.65 29.51 2.41
CA GLY A 134 30.67 30.53 2.62
C GLY A 134 31.89 30.02 3.42
N PRO A 135 33.01 30.74 3.34
CA PRO A 135 34.33 30.20 3.67
C PRO A 135 34.52 29.91 5.15
N GLY A 136 35.01 28.71 5.48
CA GLY A 136 35.46 28.31 6.82
C GLY A 136 34.35 28.18 7.86
N GLN A 137 33.12 27.91 7.42
CA GLN A 137 32.10 27.35 8.30
C GLN A 137 32.41 25.87 8.57
N VAL A 138 31.75 25.32 9.59
CA VAL A 138 31.65 23.87 9.79
C VAL A 138 30.20 23.56 9.55
N ASN A 139 29.93 22.69 8.59
CA ASN A 139 28.59 22.39 8.11
C ASN A 139 28.36 20.90 8.19
N VAL A 140 27.35 20.53 8.98
CA VAL A 140 26.84 19.17 9.04
C VAL A 140 25.33 19.25 8.95
N ALA A 141 24.76 18.70 7.88
CA ALA A 141 23.32 18.73 7.67
C ALA A 141 22.82 17.42 7.09
N SER A 142 21.65 17.01 7.55
CA SER A 142 20.99 15.79 7.12
C SER A 142 19.70 16.07 6.35
N LEU A 143 19.46 15.28 5.32
CA LEU A 143 18.18 15.13 4.63
C LEU A 143 17.59 13.77 5.04
N LEU A 144 16.37 13.78 5.57
CA LEU A 144 15.70 12.60 6.10
C LEU A 144 14.45 12.30 5.28
N SER A 145 14.32 11.03 4.88
CA SER A 145 13.10 10.52 4.26
C SER A 145 11.92 10.52 5.25
N PRO A 146 10.68 10.33 4.77
CA PRO A 146 9.60 9.82 5.61
C PRO A 146 9.98 8.54 6.34
N VAL A 147 9.22 8.21 7.38
CA VAL A 147 9.29 6.91 8.06
C VAL A 147 8.41 5.92 7.31
N TYR A 148 8.96 4.74 7.02
CA TYR A 148 8.30 3.66 6.30
C TYR A 148 8.16 2.43 7.21
N ASP A 149 6.94 1.90 7.36
CA ASP A 149 6.75 0.61 8.03
C ASP A 149 7.02 -0.51 7.02
N ILE A 150 8.22 -1.08 7.09
CA ILE A 150 8.64 -2.24 6.30
C ILE A 150 8.78 -3.50 7.17
N SER A 151 8.24 -3.49 8.40
CA SER A 151 8.41 -4.59 9.36
C SER A 151 7.81 -5.93 8.90
N ALA A 152 6.79 -5.87 8.04
CA ALA A 152 6.12 -7.03 7.47
C ALA A 152 6.69 -7.45 6.11
N ALA A 153 7.68 -6.71 5.59
CA ALA A 153 8.27 -7.00 4.28
C ALA A 153 9.01 -8.35 4.30
N THR A 154 9.02 -8.97 3.14
CA THR A 154 9.72 -10.20 2.76
C THR A 154 10.83 -9.91 1.75
N THR A 155 10.72 -8.80 1.02
CA THR A 155 11.81 -8.21 0.23
C THR A 155 11.81 -6.70 0.44
N ALA A 156 12.99 -6.06 0.44
CA ALA A 156 13.14 -4.62 0.51
C ALA A 156 14.45 -4.19 -0.14
N THR A 157 14.39 -3.29 -1.11
CA THR A 157 15.56 -2.72 -1.80
C THR A 157 15.52 -1.19 -1.77
N LEU A 158 16.71 -0.59 -1.66
CA LEU A 158 16.91 0.85 -1.73
C LEU A 158 17.90 1.17 -2.84
N SER A 159 17.58 2.16 -3.67
CA SER A 159 18.54 2.75 -4.62
C SER A 159 18.39 4.26 -4.67
N PHE A 160 19.47 4.94 -5.04
CA PHE A 160 19.52 6.38 -5.27
C PHE A 160 20.74 6.74 -6.12
N ASP A 161 20.70 7.90 -6.74
CA ASP A 161 21.84 8.53 -7.39
C ASP A 161 22.54 9.47 -6.41
N TYR A 162 23.86 9.56 -6.49
CA TYR A 162 24.64 10.46 -5.65
C TYR A 162 25.85 11.07 -6.37
N ILE A 163 26.27 12.23 -5.88
CA ILE A 163 27.50 12.93 -6.25
C ILE A 163 28.17 13.40 -4.94
N LEU A 164 29.48 13.27 -4.87
CA LEU A 164 30.33 14.02 -3.93
C LEU A 164 31.39 14.76 -4.74
N LYS A 165 31.62 16.03 -4.40
CA LYS A 165 32.72 16.85 -4.88
C LYS A 165 33.62 17.19 -3.69
N ASP A 166 34.84 16.67 -3.75
CA ASP A 166 35.86 16.81 -2.72
C ASP A 166 36.68 18.09 -2.93
N PHE A 167 37.16 18.69 -1.83
CA PHE A 167 38.23 19.68 -1.89
C PHE A 167 39.45 19.24 -1.09
N ILE A 168 40.39 18.58 -1.75
CA ILE A 168 41.72 18.25 -1.19
C ILE A 168 41.62 17.25 -0.02
N GLY A 169 40.71 16.28 -0.12
CA GLY A 169 40.45 15.27 0.91
C GLY A 169 39.74 15.87 2.11
N PHE A 170 38.66 16.60 1.86
CA PHE A 170 37.73 17.07 2.87
C PHE A 170 36.30 16.91 2.40
N GLY A 171 35.50 16.42 3.34
CA GLY A 171 34.07 16.36 3.25
C GLY A 171 33.59 15.00 2.75
N PHE A 172 32.52 14.52 3.37
CA PHE A 172 31.94 13.22 3.06
C PHE A 172 30.43 13.29 2.94
N LEU A 173 29.90 12.32 2.20
CA LEU A 173 28.48 11.98 2.17
C LEU A 173 28.30 10.61 2.81
N SER A 174 27.60 10.56 3.93
CA SER A 174 27.16 9.29 4.53
C SER A 174 25.67 9.08 4.29
N VAL A 175 25.30 7.82 4.05
CA VAL A 175 23.91 7.40 3.96
C VAL A 175 23.68 6.30 4.99
N GLU A 176 22.68 6.53 5.82
CA GLU A 176 22.35 5.66 6.93
C GLU A 176 20.88 5.25 6.88
N VAL A 177 20.57 4.08 7.43
CA VAL A 177 19.21 3.62 7.64
C VAL A 177 18.95 3.31 9.11
N TYR A 178 17.75 3.60 9.60
CA TYR A 178 17.37 3.27 10.97
C TYR A 178 16.94 1.81 11.07
N ASP A 179 17.62 1.03 11.92
CA ASP A 179 17.36 -0.41 12.11
C ASP A 179 16.32 -0.73 13.20
N GLY A 180 15.68 0.29 13.77
CA GLY A 180 14.76 0.17 14.92
C GLY A 180 15.44 0.39 16.28
N ALA A 181 16.76 0.54 16.32
CA ALA A 181 17.53 0.85 17.52
C ALA A 181 18.54 1.99 17.30
N ALA A 182 19.26 1.97 16.19
CA ALA A 182 20.31 2.92 15.83
C ALA A 182 20.36 3.17 14.31
N TRP A 183 21.04 4.24 13.93
CA TRP A 183 21.40 4.51 12.55
C TRP A 183 22.56 3.60 12.13
N GLN A 184 22.41 2.94 10.98
CA GLN A 184 23.39 2.04 10.38
C GLN A 184 23.86 2.62 9.06
N GLU A 185 25.17 2.82 8.92
CA GLU A 185 25.77 3.28 7.67
C GLU A 185 25.68 2.20 6.59
N ILE A 186 25.09 2.58 5.44
CA ILE A 186 24.97 1.71 4.26
C ILE A 186 25.84 2.19 3.10
N LEU A 187 26.26 3.46 3.12
CA LEU A 187 27.18 4.05 2.16
C LEU A 187 27.98 5.16 2.86
N LEU A 188 29.28 5.16 2.63
CA LEU A 188 30.17 6.29 2.94
C LEU A 188 30.96 6.61 1.69
N VAL A 189 30.87 7.88 1.27
CA VAL A 189 31.67 8.44 0.18
C VAL A 189 32.52 9.52 0.80
N ASP A 190 33.83 9.35 0.74
CA ASP A 190 34.78 10.10 1.54
C ASP A 190 36.02 10.42 0.69
N ASP A 191 36.47 11.67 0.74
CA ASP A 191 37.68 12.18 0.08
C ASP A 191 37.81 11.85 -1.42
N ILE A 192 36.68 11.83 -2.15
CA ILE A 192 36.69 11.48 -3.57
C ILE A 192 35.62 12.19 -4.39
N ASP A 193 36.07 12.78 -5.51
CA ASP A 193 35.18 13.22 -6.58
C ASP A 193 34.49 12.03 -7.25
N VAL A 194 33.19 11.89 -7.06
CA VAL A 194 32.38 10.84 -7.69
C VAL A 194 31.09 11.38 -8.27
N GLY A 195 30.56 10.62 -9.23
CA GLY A 195 29.19 10.78 -9.72
C GLY A 195 29.00 11.74 -10.91
N PRO A 196 27.74 11.81 -11.41
CA PRO A 196 26.56 11.09 -10.92
C PRO A 196 26.67 9.57 -11.09
N ILE A 197 26.34 8.82 -10.04
CA ILE A 197 26.37 7.36 -10.02
C ILE A 197 25.16 6.83 -9.23
N ASN A 198 24.55 5.77 -9.74
CA ASN A 198 23.50 5.02 -9.05
C ASN A 198 24.11 3.95 -8.15
N THR A 199 23.58 3.79 -6.93
CA THR A 199 24.02 2.73 -6.01
C THR A 199 23.75 1.32 -6.51
N GLY A 200 22.78 1.15 -7.41
CA GLY A 200 22.08 -0.12 -7.63
C GLY A 200 21.18 -0.47 -6.44
N ASP A 201 20.56 -1.64 -6.51
CA ASP A 201 19.69 -2.14 -5.45
C ASP A 201 20.51 -2.61 -4.24
N LEU A 202 20.40 -1.89 -3.13
CA LEU A 202 20.91 -2.26 -1.83
C LEU A 202 19.83 -3.06 -1.07
N ASP A 203 20.19 -4.20 -0.47
CA ASP A 203 19.26 -5.03 0.31
C ASP A 203 19.01 -4.43 1.70
N MET A 204 17.75 -4.08 1.99
CA MET A 204 17.33 -3.46 3.24
C MET A 204 16.74 -4.45 4.25
N MET A 205 16.62 -5.73 3.89
CA MET A 205 15.92 -6.73 4.72
C MET A 205 16.53 -6.92 6.11
N THR A 206 17.84 -6.69 6.26
CA THR A 206 18.51 -6.77 7.57
C THR A 206 18.13 -5.64 8.52
N TYR A 207 17.56 -4.55 8.00
CA TYR A 207 17.18 -3.35 8.75
C TYR A 207 15.66 -3.19 8.87
N ALA A 208 14.87 -4.16 8.37
CA ALA A 208 13.42 -4.04 8.28
C ALA A 208 12.76 -3.87 9.67
N ASN A 209 12.07 -2.74 9.86
CA ASN A 209 11.34 -2.41 11.08
C ASN A 209 10.21 -1.42 10.78
N ALA A 210 9.38 -1.11 11.79
CA ALA A 210 8.22 -0.25 11.63
C ALA A 210 8.57 1.26 11.53
N ASP A 211 9.78 1.61 11.97
CA ASP A 211 10.31 2.96 12.01
C ASP A 211 11.47 3.12 10.99
N PHE A 212 11.53 2.29 9.94
CA PHE A 212 12.61 2.36 8.95
C PHE A 212 12.63 3.74 8.28
N GLN A 213 13.80 4.35 8.25
CA GLN A 213 14.00 5.69 7.72
C GLN A 213 15.39 5.77 7.11
N VAL A 214 15.55 6.56 6.06
CA VAL A 214 16.83 6.82 5.39
C VAL A 214 17.27 8.25 5.68
N ARG A 215 18.55 8.43 5.95
CA ARG A 215 19.18 9.72 6.21
C ARG A 215 20.43 9.87 5.34
N PHE A 216 20.50 10.99 4.64
CA PHE A 216 21.66 11.43 3.87
C PHE A 216 22.31 12.56 4.66
N THR A 217 23.59 12.43 5.02
CA THR A 217 24.31 13.46 5.79
C THR A 217 25.53 13.91 5.02
N TYR A 218 25.61 15.22 4.82
CA TYR A 218 26.83 15.87 4.40
C TYR A 218 27.55 16.45 5.61
N ASP A 219 28.87 16.31 5.65
CA ASP A 219 29.77 16.88 6.66
C ASP A 219 31.01 17.39 5.93
N ASP A 220 31.37 18.66 6.12
CA ASP A 220 32.57 19.30 5.53
C ASP A 220 33.86 19.03 6.33
N GLU A 221 33.76 18.22 7.39
CA GLU A 221 34.81 17.91 8.36
C GLU A 221 35.43 19.16 9.01
N GLY A 222 34.70 20.26 9.01
CA GLY A 222 35.12 21.57 9.49
C GLY A 222 36.23 22.21 8.66
N SER A 223 36.30 21.87 7.37
CA SER A 223 37.24 22.41 6.41
C SER A 223 36.49 22.99 5.21
N TRP A 224 37.23 23.29 4.13
CA TRP A 224 36.63 23.64 2.86
C TRP A 224 36.27 22.36 2.14
N ALA A 225 35.02 22.21 1.72
CA ALA A 225 34.57 21.16 0.82
C ALA A 225 33.72 21.80 -0.30
N TYR A 226 33.35 21.04 -1.33
CA TYR A 226 32.54 21.61 -2.43
C TYR A 226 31.06 21.31 -2.22
N ALA A 227 30.64 20.05 -2.41
CA ALA A 227 29.23 19.71 -2.32
C ALA A 227 28.98 18.20 -2.28
N ALA A 228 27.80 17.84 -1.80
CA ALA A 228 27.19 16.55 -2.06
C ALA A 228 25.79 16.73 -2.63
N GLY A 229 25.32 15.75 -3.37
CA GLY A 229 23.94 15.73 -3.83
C GLY A 229 23.40 14.32 -3.97
N VAL A 230 22.08 14.22 -3.91
CA VAL A 230 21.32 12.97 -4.01
C VAL A 230 20.09 13.17 -4.88
N ASP A 231 19.77 12.14 -5.65
CA ASP A 231 18.67 12.15 -6.62
C ASP A 231 18.07 10.74 -6.79
N ASN A 232 16.90 10.62 -7.40
CA ASN A 232 16.26 9.37 -7.80
C ASN A 232 16.18 8.33 -6.67
N PHE A 233 15.74 8.77 -5.48
CA PHE A 233 15.49 7.88 -4.34
C PHE A 233 14.38 6.89 -4.68
N LEU A 234 14.62 5.61 -4.44
CA LEU A 234 13.67 4.53 -4.68
C LEU A 234 13.79 3.45 -3.60
N LEU A 235 12.75 3.35 -2.77
CA LEU A 235 12.55 2.23 -1.84
C LEU A 235 11.43 1.33 -2.40
N SER A 236 11.72 0.05 -2.61
CA SER A 236 10.74 -0.97 -3.04
C SER A 236 10.68 -2.09 -2.02
N TYR A 237 9.48 -2.50 -1.60
CA TYR A 237 9.31 -3.58 -0.63
C TYR A 237 8.00 -4.36 -0.84
N GLU A 238 8.03 -5.65 -0.51
CA GLU A 238 6.88 -6.57 -0.56
C GLU A 238 6.71 -7.27 0.78
#